data_AF-A0A225WW16-F1
#
_entry.id   AF-A0A225WW16-F1
#
_cell.length_a   1.000
_cell.length_b   1.000
_cell.length_c   1.000
_cell.angle_alpha   90.00
_cell.angle_beta   90.00
_cell.angle_gamma   90.00
#
_symmetry.space_group_name_H-M   'P 1'
#
loop_
_entity.id
_entity.type
_entity.pdbx_description
1 polymer ?
#
loop_
_entity_poly.entity_id
_entity_poly.type
_entity_poly.pdbx_seq_one_letter_code
_entity_poly.pdbx_strand_id
1 'polypeptide(L)'
;MDEMIQDIIMRMAYQHWFEGGKTTADVRLIMSLPAKGEAVNAPNWGKYLKYLEFLKEKEVQAANAAKVEAIKWRLTYKGWYLEGKTDKQVREKLGLPTTRDAPEFDAWGKYLDYLKYIEEYSQKFV
;
A
#
# COMPACT_ATOMS: atom_id res chain seq x y z
N MET A 1 8.96 35.40 -9.23
CA MET A 1 9.17 33.94 -9.13
C MET A 1 7.85 33.31 -9.52
N ASP A 2 7.87 32.39 -10.48
CA ASP A 2 6.66 31.77 -11.04
C ASP A 2 5.91 30.95 -9.97
N GLU A 3 4.59 31.07 -9.90
CA GLU A 3 3.71 30.38 -8.94
C GLU A 3 3.83 28.86 -9.08
N MET A 4 4.02 28.39 -10.32
CA MET A 4 4.27 26.97 -10.62
C MET A 4 5.52 26.44 -9.91
N ILE A 5 6.60 27.22 -9.86
CA ILE A 5 7.86 26.81 -9.22
C ILE A 5 7.66 26.69 -7.71
N GLN A 6 6.89 27.59 -7.10
CA GLN A 6 6.60 27.53 -5.67
C GLN A 6 5.77 26.30 -5.30
N ASP A 7 4.77 25.95 -6.12
CA ASP A 7 3.94 24.76 -5.92
C ASP A 7 4.75 23.46 -6.06
N ILE A 8 5.69 23.39 -7.02
CA ILE A 8 6.60 22.24 -7.18
C ILE A 8 7.48 22.08 -5.93
N ILE A 9 8.13 23.16 -5.48
CA ILE A 9 9.00 23.15 -4.30
C ILE A 9 8.19 22.68 -3.07
N MET A 10 6.95 23.16 -2.93
CA MET A 10 6.09 22.79 -1.81
C MET A 10 5.71 21.30 -1.86
N ARG A 11 5.41 20.76 -3.04
CA ARG A 11 5.12 19.32 -3.20
C ARG A 11 6.33 18.45 -2.89
N MET A 12 7.55 18.89 -3.22
CA MET A 12 8.79 18.21 -2.82
C MET A 12 8.98 18.22 -1.30
N ALA A 13 8.65 19.32 -0.62
CA ALA A 13 8.69 19.38 0.84
C ALA A 13 7.70 18.39 1.48
N TYR A 14 6.48 18.29 0.93
CA TYR A 14 5.48 17.31 1.40
C TYR A 14 5.98 15.87 1.27
N GLN A 15 6.57 15.54 0.12
CA GLN A 15 7.16 14.23 -0.12
C GLN A 15 8.27 13.93 0.89
N HIS A 16 9.18 14.88 1.10
CA HIS A 16 10.27 14.73 2.06
C HIS A 16 9.77 14.52 3.50
N TRP A 17 8.73 15.24 3.92
CA TRP A 17 8.14 15.07 5.25
C TRP A 17 7.45 13.71 5.41
N PHE A 18 6.73 13.27 4.40
CA PHE A 18 6.07 11.97 4.39
C PHE A 18 7.08 10.82 4.45
N GLU A 19 8.11 10.85 3.60
CA GLU A 19 9.18 9.84 3.59
C GLU A 19 10.00 9.85 4.88
N GLY A 20 10.20 11.02 5.47
CA GLY A 20 10.83 11.18 6.78
C GLY A 20 9.96 10.76 7.97
N GLY A 21 8.76 10.22 7.73
CA GLY A 21 7.86 9.72 8.78
C GLY A 21 7.26 10.81 9.66
N LYS A 22 7.20 12.06 9.20
CA LYS A 22 6.61 13.16 9.98
C LYS A 22 5.12 12.97 10.14
N THR A 23 4.62 13.18 11.34
CA THR A 23 3.18 13.16 11.61
C THR A 23 2.51 14.45 11.16
N THR A 24 1.18 14.44 11.06
CA THR A 24 0.39 15.64 10.79
C THR A 24 0.58 16.71 11.87
N ALA A 25 0.93 16.33 13.11
CA ALA A 25 1.25 17.25 14.19
C ALA A 25 2.63 17.90 13.99
N ASP A 26 3.63 17.12 13.55
CA ASP A 26 4.98 17.64 13.27
C ASP A 26 4.95 18.67 12.14
N VAL A 27 4.23 18.38 11.05
CA VAL A 27 4.11 19.31 9.91
C VAL A 27 3.34 20.57 10.30
N ARG A 28 2.36 20.44 11.19
CA ARG A 28 1.62 21.57 11.74
C ARG A 28 2.53 22.50 12.53
N LEU A 29 3.43 21.95 13.34
CA LEU A 29 4.47 22.69 14.06
C LEU A 29 5.46 23.35 13.09
N ILE A 30 5.94 22.62 12.07
CA ILE A 30 6.86 23.15 11.04
C ILE A 30 6.25 24.37 10.35
N MET A 31 4.93 24.34 10.09
CA MET A 31 4.20 25.44 9.47
C MET A 31 3.84 26.59 10.44
N SER A 32 4.29 26.51 11.70
CA SER A 32 3.99 27.48 12.76
C SER A 32 2.48 27.66 13.01
N LEU A 33 1.72 26.57 12.91
CA LEU A 33 0.28 26.57 13.14
C LEU A 33 -0.04 26.20 14.59
N PRO A 34 -1.14 26.72 15.16
CA PRO A 34 -1.62 26.31 16.49
C PRO A 34 -1.78 24.80 16.57
N ALA A 35 -1.41 24.15 17.68
CA ALA A 35 -1.40 22.69 17.80
C ALA A 35 -2.75 22.00 17.54
N LYS A 36 -3.87 22.71 17.74
CA LYS A 36 -5.23 22.20 17.56
C LYS A 36 -6.13 23.26 16.93
N GLY A 37 -7.33 22.85 16.50
CA GLY A 37 -8.36 23.73 15.96
C GLY A 37 -8.16 24.09 14.49
N GLU A 38 -9.04 24.91 13.95
CA GLU A 38 -8.81 25.52 12.63
C GLU A 38 -7.97 26.79 12.78
N ALA A 39 -7.09 27.04 11.82
CA ALA A 39 -6.23 28.23 11.81
C ALA A 39 -6.38 29.00 10.49
N VAL A 40 -7.62 29.20 10.03
CA VAL A 40 -7.95 29.75 8.70
C VAL A 40 -7.25 31.06 8.36
N ASN A 41 -6.96 31.89 9.36
CA ASN A 41 -6.28 33.18 9.19
C ASN A 41 -4.74 33.08 9.26
N ALA A 42 -4.17 31.91 9.52
CA ALA A 42 -2.74 31.73 9.69
C ALA A 42 -2.02 31.59 8.33
N PRO A 43 -0.82 32.19 8.15
CA PRO A 43 -0.11 32.29 6.86
C PRO A 43 0.27 30.97 6.14
N ASN A 44 0.02 29.80 6.72
CA ASN A 44 0.30 28.50 6.10
C ASN A 44 -0.86 27.50 6.21
N TRP A 45 -2.04 27.93 6.66
CA TRP A 45 -3.17 27.01 6.84
C TRP A 45 -3.59 26.33 5.54
N GLY A 46 -3.70 27.08 4.44
CA GLY A 46 -3.99 26.51 3.13
C GLY A 46 -2.94 25.49 2.66
N LYS A 47 -1.66 25.72 2.98
CA LYS A 47 -0.59 24.75 2.67
C LYS A 47 -0.71 23.48 3.52
N TYR A 48 -1.09 23.63 4.79
CA TYR A 48 -1.35 22.49 5.66
C TYR A 48 -2.51 21.63 5.16
N LEU A 49 -3.61 22.26 4.71
CA LEU A 49 -4.72 21.53 4.09
C LEU A 49 -4.28 20.77 2.83
N LYS A 50 -3.50 21.40 1.93
CA LYS A 50 -2.91 20.73 0.77
C LYS A 50 -1.99 19.55 1.16
N TYR A 51 -1.28 19.63 2.30
CA TYR A 51 -0.50 18.51 2.81
C TYR A 51 -1.39 17.35 3.29
N LEU A 52 -2.52 17.63 3.96
CA LEU A 52 -3.48 16.60 4.36
C LEU A 52 -4.10 15.91 3.13
N GLU A 53 -4.42 16.67 2.08
CA GLU A 53 -4.86 16.11 0.80
C GLU A 53 -3.80 15.22 0.17
N PHE A 54 -2.54 15.65 0.17
CA PHE A 54 -1.42 14.85 -0.29
C PHE A 54 -1.28 13.53 0.48
N LEU A 55 -1.48 13.52 1.81
CA LEU A 55 -1.46 12.28 2.59
C LEU A 55 -2.57 11.32 2.15
N LYS A 56 -3.79 11.83 1.94
CA LYS A 56 -4.91 11.04 1.44
C LYS A 56 -4.62 10.47 0.04
N GLU A 57 -3.97 11.24 -0.85
CA GLU A 57 -3.52 10.74 -2.15
C GLU A 57 -2.54 9.56 -1.98
N LYS A 58 -1.58 9.66 -1.05
CA LYS A 58 -0.62 8.58 -0.78
C LYS A 58 -1.28 7.33 -0.22
N GLU A 59 -2.25 7.46 0.67
CA GLU A 59 -3.03 6.34 1.18
C GLU A 59 -3.79 5.63 0.06
N VAL A 60 -4.44 6.40 -0.83
CA VAL A 60 -5.14 5.84 -2.00
C VAL A 60 -4.16 5.16 -2.96
N GLN A 61 -2.99 5.76 -3.22
CA GLN A 61 -1.95 5.15 -4.04
C GLN A 61 -1.45 3.82 -3.45
N ALA A 62 -1.19 3.78 -2.14
CA ALA A 62 -0.77 2.56 -1.45
C ALA A 62 -1.87 1.47 -1.51
N ALA A 63 -3.13 1.85 -1.27
CA ALA A 63 -4.26 0.93 -1.38
C ALA A 63 -4.43 0.39 -2.81
N ASN A 64 -4.27 1.25 -3.83
CA ASN A 64 -4.33 0.83 -5.23
C ASN A 64 -3.16 -0.07 -5.61
N ALA A 65 -1.95 0.22 -5.14
CA ALA A 65 -0.79 -0.65 -5.33
C ALA A 65 -1.02 -2.03 -4.71
N ALA A 66 -1.56 -2.08 -3.48
CA ALA A 66 -1.93 -3.34 -2.83
C ALA A 66 -2.99 -4.13 -3.61
N LYS A 67 -4.00 -3.45 -4.19
CA LYS A 67 -5.00 -4.09 -5.08
C LYS A 67 -4.35 -4.65 -6.34
N VAL A 68 -3.46 -3.92 -6.98
CA VAL A 68 -2.73 -4.37 -8.18
C VAL A 68 -1.89 -5.60 -7.86
N GLU A 69 -1.17 -5.61 -6.74
CA GLU A 69 -0.40 -6.77 -6.30
C GLU A 69 -1.30 -7.97 -5.99
N ALA A 70 -2.45 -7.77 -5.36
CA ALA A 70 -3.42 -8.85 -5.14
C ALA A 70 -3.95 -9.43 -6.47
N ILE A 71 -4.22 -8.58 -7.47
CA ILE A 71 -4.62 -9.04 -8.81
C ILE A 71 -3.53 -9.88 -9.47
N LYS A 72 -2.27 -9.43 -9.41
CA LYS A 72 -1.13 -10.20 -9.94
C LYS A 72 -1.06 -11.59 -9.30
N TRP A 73 -1.15 -11.67 -7.97
CA TRP A 73 -1.16 -12.95 -7.27
C TRP A 73 -2.33 -13.85 -7.68
N ARG A 74 -3.55 -13.30 -7.82
CA ARG A 74 -4.70 -14.09 -8.32
C ARG A 74 -4.47 -14.63 -9.74
N LEU A 75 -3.79 -13.88 -10.60
CA LEU A 75 -3.40 -14.36 -11.94
C LEU A 75 -2.34 -15.48 -11.85
N THR A 76 -1.36 -15.33 -10.97
CA THR A 76 -0.36 -16.38 -10.70
C THR A 76 -1.03 -17.67 -10.21
N TYR A 77 -1.95 -17.57 -9.25
CA TYR A 77 -2.70 -18.72 -8.72
C TYR A 77 -3.54 -19.41 -9.79
N LYS A 78 -4.21 -18.63 -10.65
CA LYS A 78 -4.94 -19.14 -11.81
C LYS A 78 -4.01 -19.95 -12.72
N GLY A 79 -2.83 -19.41 -13.03
CA GLY A 79 -1.82 -20.09 -13.85
C GLY A 79 -1.42 -21.43 -13.24
N TRP A 80 -1.06 -21.46 -11.95
CA TRP A 80 -0.70 -22.71 -11.28
C TRP A 80 -1.82 -23.74 -11.26
N TYR A 81 -3.07 -23.31 -11.04
CA TYR A 81 -4.22 -24.20 -11.08
C TYR A 81 -4.45 -24.79 -12.48
N LEU A 82 -4.46 -23.95 -13.52
CA LEU A 82 -4.68 -24.39 -14.90
C LEU A 82 -3.54 -25.27 -15.45
N GLU A 83 -2.31 -25.04 -14.98
CA GLU A 83 -1.15 -25.89 -15.29
C GLU A 83 -1.15 -27.21 -14.49
N GLY A 84 -2.12 -27.44 -13.60
CA GLY A 84 -2.22 -28.64 -12.78
C GLY A 84 -1.07 -28.80 -11.79
N LYS A 85 -0.54 -27.69 -11.24
CA LYS A 85 0.53 -27.76 -10.25
C LYS A 85 0.08 -28.51 -9.01
N THR A 86 0.93 -29.41 -8.52
CA THR A 86 0.69 -30.10 -7.26
C THR A 86 0.97 -29.18 -6.07
N ASP A 87 0.41 -29.54 -4.91
CA ASP A 87 0.65 -28.84 -3.66
C ASP A 87 2.15 -28.62 -3.37
N LYS A 88 2.93 -29.70 -3.55
CA LYS A 88 4.39 -29.70 -3.41
C LYS A 88 5.04 -28.65 -4.32
N GLN A 89 4.65 -28.59 -5.60
CA GLN A 89 5.24 -27.66 -6.56
C GLN A 89 4.90 -26.19 -6.24
N VAL A 90 3.70 -25.93 -5.72
CA VAL A 90 3.31 -24.57 -5.32
C VAL A 90 4.08 -24.13 -4.08
N ARG A 91 4.22 -25.01 -3.09
CA ARG A 91 5.06 -24.77 -1.91
C ARG A 91 6.52 -24.49 -2.31
N GLU A 92 7.10 -25.29 -3.21
CA GLU A 92 8.45 -25.06 -3.75
C GLU A 92 8.58 -23.68 -4.43
N LYS A 93 7.60 -23.28 -5.24
CA LYS A 93 7.58 -21.96 -5.90
C LYS A 93 7.50 -20.79 -4.93
N LEU A 94 6.89 -21.00 -3.76
CA LEU A 94 6.79 -20.02 -2.69
C LEU A 94 7.97 -20.08 -1.71
N GLY A 95 8.94 -20.99 -1.92
CA GLY A 95 10.08 -21.19 -1.03
C GLY A 95 9.69 -21.81 0.33
N LEU A 96 8.58 -22.54 0.37
CA LEU A 96 8.05 -23.16 1.58
C LEU A 96 8.50 -24.63 1.71
N PRO A 97 8.62 -25.15 2.95
CA PRO A 97 8.73 -26.58 3.19
C PRO A 97 7.58 -27.37 2.54
N THR A 98 7.90 -28.48 1.90
CA THR A 98 6.95 -29.28 1.11
C THR A 98 6.15 -30.30 1.92
N THR A 99 6.55 -30.55 3.16
CA THR A 99 6.02 -31.65 3.98
C THR A 99 5.38 -31.21 5.29
N ARG A 100 5.42 -29.92 5.61
CA ARG A 100 4.87 -29.37 6.85
C ARG A 100 4.32 -27.98 6.65
N ASP A 101 3.43 -27.59 7.53
CA ASP A 101 3.00 -26.19 7.64
C ASP A 101 4.17 -25.33 8.12
N ALA A 102 4.15 -24.08 7.67
CA ALA A 102 5.28 -23.17 7.82
C ALA A 102 4.82 -21.72 8.12
N PRO A 103 3.97 -21.50 9.16
CA PRO A 103 3.45 -20.16 9.50
C PRO A 103 4.54 -19.14 9.87
N GLU A 104 5.75 -19.61 10.18
CA GLU A 104 6.92 -18.77 10.42
C GLU A 104 7.52 -18.15 9.14
N PHE A 105 7.08 -18.56 7.95
CA PHE A 105 7.53 -18.01 6.67
C PHE A 105 6.56 -16.94 6.18
N ASP A 106 7.08 -15.77 5.77
CA ASP A 106 6.26 -14.68 5.21
C ASP A 106 5.38 -15.12 4.01
N ALA A 107 5.87 -16.09 3.23
CA ALA A 107 5.15 -16.65 2.08
C ALA A 107 3.99 -17.58 2.46
N TRP A 108 3.84 -17.97 3.73
CA TRP A 108 2.78 -18.86 4.19
C TRP A 108 1.39 -18.28 3.91
N GLY A 109 1.20 -16.97 4.16
CA GLY A 109 -0.05 -16.29 3.83
C GLY A 109 -0.41 -16.40 2.35
N LYS A 110 0.59 -16.36 1.45
CA LYS A 110 0.37 -16.53 0.00
C LYS A 110 -0.08 -17.94 -0.36
N TYR A 111 0.46 -18.95 0.32
CA TYR A 111 0.02 -20.32 0.14
C TYR A 111 -1.42 -20.53 0.63
N LEU A 112 -1.79 -19.97 1.79
CA LEU A 112 -3.18 -19.99 2.26
C LEU A 112 -4.14 -19.26 1.31
N ASP A 113 -3.74 -18.11 0.77
CA ASP A 113 -4.49 -17.38 -0.26
C ASP A 113 -4.68 -18.22 -1.53
N TYR A 114 -3.67 -18.99 -1.93
CA TYR A 114 -3.75 -19.90 -3.07
C TYR A 114 -4.76 -21.03 -2.83
N LEU A 115 -4.73 -21.68 -1.66
CA LEU A 115 -5.69 -22.73 -1.30
C LEU A 115 -7.13 -22.20 -1.34
N LYS A 116 -7.36 -21.03 -0.74
CA LYS A 116 -8.65 -20.34 -0.80
C LYS A 116 -9.06 -20.00 -2.23
N TYR A 117 -8.13 -19.54 -3.06
CA TYR A 117 -8.40 -19.26 -4.47
C TYR A 117 -8.87 -20.51 -5.21
N ILE A 118 -8.25 -21.67 -5.01
CA ILE A 118 -8.66 -22.92 -5.67
C ILE A 118 -10.05 -23.34 -5.21
N GLU A 119 -10.34 -23.25 -3.92
CA GLU A 119 -11.67 -23.55 -3.36
C GLU A 119 -12.74 -22.68 -4.05
N GLU A 120 -12.53 -21.36 -4.11
CA GLU A 120 -13.44 -20.41 -4.77
C GLU A 120 -13.54 -20.63 -6.29
N TYR A 121 -12.43 -20.99 -6.95
CA TYR A 121 -12.37 -21.11 -8.40
C TYR A 121 -12.96 -22.43 -8.90
N SER A 122 -12.69 -23.54 -8.21
CA SER A 122 -13.21 -24.86 -8.55
C SER A 122 -14.73 -24.92 -8.47
N GLN A 123 -15.34 -24.24 -7.49
CA GLN A 123 -16.80 -24.13 -7.35
C GLN A 123 -17.50 -23.49 -8.57
N LYS A 124 -16.79 -22.78 -9.45
CA LYS A 124 -17.37 -22.14 -10.64
C LYS A 124 -17.55 -23.10 -11.82
N PHE A 125 -17.01 -24.32 -11.72
CA PHE A 125 -17.05 -25.35 -12.77
C PHE A 125 -17.76 -26.63 -12.32
N VAL A 126 -18.40 -26.60 -11.15
CA VAL A 126 -19.32 -27.62 -10.63
C VAL A 126 -20.75 -27.17 -10.92
#